data_AF-A0AA40WFK9-F1
#
_entry.id   AF-A0AA40WFK9-F1
#
_cell.length_a   1.000
_cell.length_b   1.000
_cell.length_c   1.000
_cell.angle_alpha   90.00
_cell.angle_beta   90.00
_cell.angle_gamma   90.00
#
_symmetry.space_group_name_H-M   'P 1'
#
loop_
_entity.id
_entity.type
_entity.pdbx_description
1 polymer ?
#
loop_
_entity_poly.entity_id
_entity_poly.type
_entity_poly.pdbx_seq_one_letter_code
_entity_poly.pdbx_strand_id
1 'polypeptide(L)'
;MTFENRLLNVSVEESTLPSPIRILLGGTQTPSVEIQANSVQDFRIILETTLKSSNRSQSQTSHQITLKITDSKNKNYQLKKTIPFRIPISIQN
;
A
#
# COMPACT_ATOMS: atom_id res chain seq x y z
N MET A 1 -18.83 -5.28 11.87
CA MET A 1 -18.45 -6.70 11.86
C MET A 1 -19.21 -7.40 10.74
N THR A 2 -18.61 -8.42 10.10
CA THR A 2 -19.24 -9.14 8.98
C THR A 2 -19.35 -10.62 9.30
N PHE A 3 -20.47 -11.23 8.90
CA PHE A 3 -20.77 -12.64 9.20
C PHE A 3 -20.02 -13.65 8.32
N GLU A 4 -19.31 -13.16 7.30
CA GLU A 4 -18.56 -13.98 6.36
C GLU A 4 -17.07 -13.71 6.45
N ASN A 5 -16.28 -14.75 6.18
CA ASN A 5 -14.83 -14.63 5.98
C ASN A 5 -14.55 -13.82 4.72
N ARG A 6 -13.63 -12.87 4.84
CA ARG A 6 -13.22 -11.99 3.74
C ARG A 6 -11.77 -12.24 3.38
N LEU A 7 -11.50 -12.21 2.08
CA LEU A 7 -10.13 -12.18 1.57
C LEU A 7 -9.91 -10.80 0.95
N LEU A 8 -9.17 -9.97 1.66
CA LEU A 8 -8.88 -8.61 1.25
C LEU A 8 -7.56 -8.57 0.50
N ASN A 9 -7.58 -7.99 -0.70
CA ASN A 9 -6.40 -7.73 -1.51
C ASN A 9 -6.03 -6.25 -1.42
N VAL A 10 -4.74 -5.95 -1.36
CA VAL A 10 -4.24 -4.58 -1.32
C VAL A 10 -3.43 -4.30 -2.58
N SER A 11 -3.71 -3.19 -3.26
CA SER A 11 -2.96 -2.74 -4.42
C SER A 11 -2.66 -1.24 -4.35
N VAL A 12 -1.67 -0.80 -5.13
CA VAL A 12 -1.47 0.63 -5.40
C VAL A 12 -2.44 1.02 -6.51
N GLU A 13 -3.28 2.00 -6.25
CA GLU A 13 -4.17 2.57 -7.27
C GLU A 13 -3.48 3.75 -7.97
N GLU A 14 -2.90 4.66 -7.19
CA GLU A 14 -2.23 5.86 -7.69
C GLU A 14 -0.98 6.15 -6.86
N SER A 15 0.02 6.76 -7.50
CA SER A 15 1.26 7.18 -6.84
C SER A 15 1.82 8.41 -7.52
N THR A 16 2.12 9.45 -6.74
CA THR A 16 2.91 10.59 -7.23
C THR A 16 4.42 10.33 -7.15
N LEU A 17 4.83 9.16 -6.65
CA LEU A 17 6.21 8.66 -6.74
C LEU A 17 6.36 7.83 -8.03
N PRO A 18 7.20 8.27 -9.00
CA PRO A 18 7.46 7.54 -10.25
C PRO A 18 8.17 6.17 -10.11
N SER A 19 8.70 5.88 -8.93
CA SER A 19 9.39 4.61 -8.65
C SER A 19 8.39 3.50 -8.37
N PRO A 20 8.69 2.24 -8.76
CA PRO A 20 7.81 1.12 -8.47
C PRO A 20 7.65 0.93 -6.97
N ILE A 21 6.43 0.60 -6.54
CA ILE A 21 6.10 0.33 -5.13
C ILE A 21 5.70 -1.13 -5.01
N ARG A 22 6.40 -1.86 -4.15
CA ARG A 22 6.07 -3.22 -3.74
C ARG A 22 5.34 -3.17 -2.41
N ILE A 23 4.25 -3.91 -2.31
CA ILE A 23 3.48 -4.06 -1.07
C ILE A 23 3.86 -5.39 -0.43
N LEU A 24 4.24 -5.35 0.84
CA LEU A 24 4.38 -6.54 1.68
C LEU A 24 3.26 -6.53 2.73
N LEU A 25 2.47 -7.61 2.74
CA LEU A 25 1.37 -7.84 3.67
C LEU A 25 1.32 -9.34 3.95
N GLY A 26 1.18 -9.75 5.22
CA GLY A 26 1.02 -11.16 5.59
C GLY A 26 2.22 -12.07 5.27
N GLY A 27 3.37 -11.51 4.85
CA GLY A 27 4.53 -12.30 4.40
C GLY A 27 4.31 -13.01 3.05
N THR A 28 3.25 -12.68 2.33
CA THR A 28 2.87 -13.34 1.08
C THR A 28 3.41 -12.59 -0.15
N GLN A 29 3.56 -13.30 -1.27
CA GLN A 29 3.93 -12.68 -2.56
C GLN A 29 2.79 -11.81 -3.12
N THR A 30 1.55 -12.25 -2.92
CA THR A 30 0.35 -11.47 -3.23
C THR A 30 -0.09 -10.76 -1.96
N PRO A 31 -0.12 -9.41 -1.93
CA PRO A 31 -0.48 -8.66 -0.73
C PRO A 31 -1.97 -8.82 -0.41
N SER A 32 -2.29 -9.83 0.39
CA SER A 32 -3.65 -10.17 0.80
C SER A 32 -3.71 -10.66 2.24
N VAL A 33 -4.90 -10.57 2.84
CA VAL A 33 -5.18 -11.03 4.21
C VAL A 33 -6.56 -11.67 4.27
N GLU A 34 -6.66 -12.80 4.97
CA GLU A 34 -7.93 -13.42 5.30
C GLU A 34 -8.41 -12.95 6.68
N ILE A 35 -9.61 -12.37 6.73
CA ILE A 35 -10.25 -11.91 7.95
C ILE A 35 -11.41 -12.85 8.26
N GLN A 36 -11.37 -13.47 9.43
CA GLN A 36 -12.42 -14.37 9.89
C GLN A 36 -13.71 -13.61 10.22
N ALA A 37 -14.85 -14.25 10.03
CA ALA A 37 -16.15 -13.71 10.40
C ALA A 37 -16.17 -13.24 11.86
N ASN A 38 -16.84 -12.11 12.12
CA ASN A 38 -16.95 -11.51 13.45
C ASN A 38 -15.61 -11.25 14.17
N SER A 39 -14.50 -11.13 13.42
CA SER A 39 -13.21 -10.77 13.97
C SER A 39 -12.80 -9.34 13.60
N VAL A 40 -11.98 -8.75 14.48
CA VAL A 40 -11.22 -7.53 14.19
C VAL A 40 -9.76 -7.93 14.23
N GLN A 41 -9.02 -7.61 13.18
CA GLN A 41 -7.61 -7.95 13.04
C GLN A 41 -6.83 -6.72 12.58
N ASP A 42 -5.72 -6.45 13.26
CA ASP A 42 -4.78 -5.43 12.85
C ASP A 42 -3.71 -6.05 11.98
N PHE A 43 -3.44 -5.44 10.83
CA PHE A 43 -2.38 -5.87 9.92
C PHE A 43 -1.48 -4.71 9.57
N ARG A 44 -0.19 -5.01 9.41
CA ARG A 44 0.81 -4.04 8.96
C ARG A 44 1.01 -4.17 7.46
N ILE A 45 0.85 -3.06 6.75
CA ILE A 45 1.24 -2.93 5.35
C ILE A 45 2.61 -2.26 5.31
N ILE A 46 3.57 -2.89 4.63
CA ILE A 46 4.89 -2.31 4.38
C ILE A 46 4.97 -1.97 2.89
N LEU A 47 5.42 -0.75 2.59
CA LEU A 47 5.68 -0.29 1.24
C LEU A 47 7.18 -0.22 1.00
N GLU A 48 7.66 -0.99 0.04
CA GLU A 48 9.05 -0.96 -0.40
C GLU A 48 9.15 -0.31 -1.77
N THR A 49 10.22 0.45 -1.99
CA THR A 49 10.47 1.07 -3.28
C THR A 49 11.97 1.15 -3.54
N THR A 50 12.35 0.97 -4.80
CA THR A 50 13.70 1.25 -5.27
C THR A 50 13.66 2.57 -6.02
N LEU A 51 14.28 3.60 -5.44
CA LEU A 51 14.31 4.94 -6.03
C LEU A 51 15.09 4.93 -7.35
N LYS A 52 14.47 5.40 -8.43
CA LYS A 52 15.19 5.69 -9.67
C LYS A 52 16.10 6.91 -9.47
N SER A 53 17.17 7.01 -10.25
CA SER A 53 18.10 8.15 -10.21
C SER A 53 17.39 9.49 -10.43
N SER A 54 16.39 9.52 -11.31
CA SER A 54 15.56 10.70 -11.58
C SER A 54 14.75 11.18 -10.37
N ASN A 55 14.45 10.30 -9.40
CA ASN A 55 13.73 10.67 -8.19
C ASN A 55 14.62 11.39 -7.17
N ARG A 56 15.94 11.18 -7.20
CA ARG A 56 16.87 11.81 -6.25
C ARG A 56 17.20 13.26 -6.60
N SER A 57 17.14 13.60 -7.90
CA SER A 57 17.40 14.95 -8.40
C SER A 57 16.15 15.84 -8.43
N GLN A 58 14.98 15.31 -8.08
CA GLN A 58 13.74 16.08 -8.03
C GLN A 58 13.69 16.95 -6.76
N SER A 59 13.30 18.21 -6.91
CA SER A 59 13.02 19.12 -5.80
C SER A 59 11.83 18.66 -4.95
N GLN A 60 11.00 17.78 -5.50
CA GLN A 60 9.86 17.19 -4.80
C GLN A 60 10.30 15.96 -3.99
N THR A 61 10.41 16.12 -2.68
CA THR A 61 10.73 15.04 -1.74
C THR A 61 9.49 14.37 -1.16
N SER A 62 8.32 14.99 -1.34
CA SER A 62 7.05 14.60 -0.75
C SER A 62 6.12 14.05 -1.82
N HIS A 63 5.67 12.82 -1.61
CA HIS A 63 4.79 12.09 -2.51
C HIS A 63 3.55 11.60 -1.76
N GLN A 64 2.58 11.14 -2.52
CA GLN A 64 1.36 10.53 -2.04
C GLN A 64 1.20 9.18 -2.73
N ILE A 65 0.80 8.18 -1.96
CA ILE A 65 0.52 6.83 -2.45
C ILE A 65 -0.91 6.50 -2.04
N THR A 66 -1.77 6.21 -3.00
CA THR A 66 -3.14 5.76 -2.78
C THR A 66 -3.19 4.24 -2.86
N LEU A 67 -3.49 3.62 -1.73
CA LEU A 67 -3.75 2.19 -1.63
C LEU A 67 -5.24 1.93 -1.85
N LYS A 68 -5.54 0.86 -2.57
CA LYS A 68 -6.88 0.31 -2.75
C LYS A 68 -6.96 -1.06 -2.11
N ILE A 69 -7.99 -1.27 -1.30
CA ILE A 69 -8.29 -2.52 -0.63
C ILE A 69 -9.61 -3.03 -1.21
N THR A 70 -9.61 -4.23 -1.76
CA THR A 70 -10.80 -4.86 -2.35
C THR A 70 -11.04 -6.22 -1.73
N ASP A 71 -12.31 -6.60 -1.63
CA ASP A 71 -12.68 -7.96 -1.25
C ASP A 71 -12.77 -8.84 -2.51
N SER A 72 -12.09 -10.00 -2.50
CA SER A 72 -12.07 -10.91 -3.65
C SER A 72 -13.43 -11.53 -3.95
N LYS A 73 -14.31 -11.67 -2.95
CA LYS A 73 -15.66 -12.23 -3.09
C LYS A 73 -16.70 -11.13 -3.28
N ASN A 74 -16.51 -9.98 -2.64
CA ASN A 74 -17.45 -8.86 -2.72
C ASN A 74 -16.85 -7.66 -3.48
N LYS A 75 -17.10 -7.60 -4.78
CA LYS A 75 -16.59 -6.52 -5.67
C LYS A 75 -17.05 -5.11 -5.28
N ASN A 76 -18.15 -4.99 -4.52
CA ASN A 76 -18.68 -3.72 -4.05
C ASN A 76 -17.95 -3.20 -2.82
N TYR A 77 -17.22 -4.07 -2.10
CA TYR A 77 -16.38 -3.64 -0.99
C TYR A 77 -15.04 -3.13 -1.53
N GLN A 78 -14.90 -1.80 -1.51
CA GLN A 78 -13.66 -1.11 -1.87
C GLN A 78 -13.38 -0.04 -0.84
N LEU A 79 -12.15 -0.03 -0.32
CA LEU A 79 -11.65 1.04 0.54
C LEU A 79 -10.42 1.65 -0.11
N LYS A 80 -10.35 2.97 -0.12
CA LYS A 80 -9.19 3.72 -0.62
C LYS A 80 -8.54 4.48 0.52
N LYS A 81 -7.21 4.48 0.57
CA LYS A 81 -6.44 5.23 1.57
C LYS A 81 -5.22 5.86 0.93
N THR A 82 -5.17 7.19 0.96
CA THR A 82 -3.98 7.95 0.54
C THR A 82 -3.09 8.21 1.76
N ILE A 83 -1.79 7.93 1.60
CA ILE A 83 -0.77 8.13 2.63
C ILE A 83 0.38 8.99 2.10
N PRO A 84 0.95 9.87 2.94
CA PRO A 84 2.14 10.62 2.56
C PRO A 84 3.37 9.71 2.54
N PHE A 85 4.25 9.91 1.58
CA PHE A 85 5.53 9.22 1.45
C PHE A 85 6.64 10.24 1.24
N ARG A 86 7.69 10.21 2.07
CA ARG A 86 8.79 11.17 1.98
C ARG A 86 10.09 10.46 1.65
N ILE A 87 10.75 10.92 0.58
CA ILE A 87 12.11 10.49 0.27
C ILE A 87 13.07 11.24 1.20
N PRO A 88 13.96 10.54 1.93
CA PRO A 88 15.02 11.19 2.70
C PRO A 88 15.94 12.00 1.77
N ILE A 89 16.18 13.26 2.10
CA ILE A 89 17.23 14.05 1.46
C ILE A 89 18.58 13.59 2.02
N SER A 90 19.45 13.05 1.17
CA SER A 90 20.87 12.96 1.52
C SER A 90 21.44 14.37 1.45
N ILE A 91 21.84 14.92 2.59
CA ILE A 91 22.73 16.09 2.62
C ILE A 91 24.05 15.57 2.05
N GLN A 92 24.35 15.89 0.79
CA GLN A 92 25.67 15.69 0.24
C GLN A 92 26.57 16.74 0.90
N ASN A 93 27.42 16.30 1.83
CA ASN A 93 28.54 17.10 2.34
C ASN A 93 29.65 17.16 1.30
#